data_AF-A0A3A4P3R8-F1
#
_entry.id   AF-A0A3A4P3R8-F1
#
_cell.length_a   1.000
_cell.length_b   1.000
_cell.length_c   1.000
_cell.angle_alpha   90.00
_cell.angle_beta   90.00
_cell.angle_gamma   90.00
#
_symmetry.space_group_name_H-M   'P 1'
#
loop_
_entity.id
_entity.type
_entity.pdbx_description
1 polymer ?
#
loop_
_entity_poly.entity_id
_entity_poly.type
_entity_poly.pdbx_seq_one_letter_code
_entity_poly.pdbx_strand_id
1 'polypeptide(L)' 'MVIPVEWDSKGKVLAAAVATGDENEYRIDGREKGGKLLQLIHQNVHVSGEVREEEGKKVIWVKQYRLQKKHRSGSI' A
#
# COMPACT_ATOMS: atom_id res chain seq x y z
N MET A 1 -4.57 -4.15 1.98
CA MET A 1 -4.74 -3.89 0.53
C MET A 1 -3.99 -2.63 0.15
N VAL A 2 -3.34 -2.58 -1.02
CA VAL A 2 -2.78 -1.32 -1.53
C VAL A 2 -3.89 -0.52 -2.21
N ILE A 3 -4.11 0.72 -1.78
CA ILE A 3 -5.12 1.63 -2.35
C ILE A 3 -4.48 2.94 -2.81
N PRO A 4 -4.99 3.57 -3.88
CA PRO A 4 -4.56 4.91 -4.27
C PRO A 4 -5.12 5.95 -3.28
N VAL A 5 -4.34 6.99 -2.97
CA VAL A 5 -4.77 8.09 -2.09
C VAL A 5 -4.55 9.48 -2.69
N GLU A 6 -3.89 9.54 -3.85
CA GLU A 6 -3.64 10.80 -4.56
C GLU A 6 -3.52 10.54 -6.07
N TRP A 7 -4.08 11.44 -6.87
CA TRP A 7 -4.09 11.38 -8.34
C TRP A 7 -3.73 12.74 -8.93
N ASP A 8 -3.13 12.74 -10.13
CA ASP A 8 -2.99 13.94 -10.94
C ASP A 8 -4.27 14.27 -11.72
N SER A 9 -4.28 15.42 -12.41
CA SER A 9 -5.42 15.89 -13.21
C SER A 9 -5.76 15.00 -14.42
N LYS A 10 -4.90 14.02 -14.75
CA LYS A 10 -5.09 13.04 -15.82
C LYS A 10 -5.50 11.65 -15.30
N GLY A 11 -5.71 11.52 -13.99
CA GLY A 11 -6.10 10.27 -13.35
C GLY A 11 -4.93 9.31 -13.06
N LYS A 12 -3.67 9.77 -13.17
CA LYS A 12 -2.50 8.97 -12.80
C LYS A 12 -2.32 8.99 -11.29
N VAL A 13 -2.12 7.82 -10.67
CA VAL A 13 -1.85 7.68 -9.24
C VAL A 13 -0.49 8.30 -8.89
N LEU A 14 -0.49 9.23 -7.93
CA LEU A 14 0.70 9.89 -7.38
C LEU A 14 1.16 9.26 -6.06
N ALA A 15 0.23 8.76 -5.24
CA ALA A 15 0.53 8.15 -3.95
C ALA A 15 -0.44 7.01 -3.61
N ALA A 16 0.00 6.10 -2.75
CA ALA A 16 -0.78 4.96 -2.27
C ALA A 16 -0.66 4.76 -0.76
N ALA A 17 -1.62 4.05 -0.19
CA ALA A 17 -1.63 3.61 1.18
C ALA A 17 -1.83 2.10 1.29
N VAL A 18 -1.39 1.53 2.42
CA VAL A 18 -1.81 0.21 2.86
C VAL A 18 -3.03 0.39 3.76
N ALA A 19 -4.18 -0.07 3.29
CA ALA A 19 -5.39 -0.20 4.10
C ALA A 19 -5.40 -1.56 4.81
N THR A 20 -5.65 -1.55 6.11
CA THR A 20 -5.77 -2.74 6.96
C THR A 20 -7.23 -3.01 7.34
N GLY A 21 -7.52 -4.21 7.85
CA GLY A 21 -8.90 -4.63 8.15
C GLY A 21 -9.53 -3.94 9.37
N ASP A 22 -8.73 -3.24 10.15
CA ASP A 22 -9.10 -2.39 11.28
C ASP A 22 -9.27 -0.92 10.87
N GLU A 23 -9.54 -0.66 9.58
CA GLU A 23 -9.78 0.66 8.98
C GLU A 23 -8.61 1.66 9.10
N ASN A 24 -7.43 1.22 9.56
CA ASN A 24 -6.24 2.04 9.54
C ASN A 24 -5.67 2.14 8.12
N GLU A 25 -5.24 3.35 7.76
CA GLU A 25 -4.54 3.62 6.51
C GLU A 25 -3.12 4.11 6.79
N TYR A 26 -2.14 3.50 6.12
CA TYR A 26 -0.74 3.88 6.22
C TYR A 26 -0.25 4.37 4.86
N ARG A 27 0.04 5.68 4.74
CA ARG A 27 0.64 6.22 3.53
C ARG A 27 1.99 5.56 3.27
N ILE A 28 2.23 5.14 2.05
CA ILE A 28 3.49 4.51 1.66
C ILE A 28 4.50 5.61 1.34
N ASP A 29 5.65 5.57 1.99
CA ASP A 29 6.78 6.40 1.57
C ASP A 29 7.19 6.05 0.13
N GLY A 30 7.15 7.02 -0.78
CA GLY A 30 7.39 6.78 -2.20
C GLY A 30 8.82 6.41 -2.58
N ARG A 31 9.78 6.50 -1.65
CA ARG A 31 11.19 6.22 -1.91
C ARG A 31 11.46 4.72 -1.93
N GLU A 32 12.58 4.35 -2.55
CA GLU A 32 13.13 2.99 -2.56
C GLU A 32 12.11 1.90 -2.98
N LYS A 33 11.79 0.98 -2.08
CA LYS A 33 10.86 -0.14 -2.33
C LYS A 33 9.41 0.32 -2.31
N GLY A 34 9.08 1.41 -1.62
CA GLY A 34 7.71 1.90 -1.51
C GLY A 34 7.13 2.37 -2.84
N GLY A 35 7.94 3.01 -3.70
CA GLY A 35 7.53 3.37 -5.06
C GLY A 35 7.13 2.16 -5.93
N LYS A 36 7.64 0.96 -5.64
CA LYS A 36 7.23 -0.26 -6.35
C LYS A 36 5.82 -0.73 -5.96
N LEU A 37 5.33 -0.36 -4.77
CA LEU A 37 3.97 -0.71 -4.36
C LEU A 37 2.90 0.04 -5.15
N LEU A 38 3.23 1.17 -5.81
CA LEU A 38 2.30 1.84 -6.73
C LEU A 38 1.90 0.92 -7.90
N GLN A 39 2.72 -0.06 -8.26
CA GLN A 39 2.39 -1.04 -9.30
C GLN A 39 1.46 -2.16 -8.79
N LEU A 40 1.22 -2.22 -7.48
CA LEU A 40 0.43 -3.26 -6.80
C LEU A 40 -0.91 -2.74 -6.29
N ILE A 41 -1.40 -1.64 -6.86
CA ILE A 41 -2.73 -1.09 -6.57
C ILE A 41 -3.80 -2.19 -6.70
N HIS A 42 -4.71 -2.23 -5.73
CA HIS A 42 -5.77 -3.23 -5.56
C HIS A 42 -5.28 -4.66 -5.30
N GLN A 43 -3.98 -4.86 -5.03
CA GLN A 43 -3.46 -6.15 -4.59
C GLN A 43 -3.41 -6.24 -3.06
N ASN A 44 -3.54 -7.47 -2.56
CA ASN A 44 -3.24 -7.77 -1.18
C ASN A 44 -1.75 -8.06 -1.03
N VAL A 45 -1.14 -7.42 -0.05
CA VAL A 45 0.29 -7.48 0.24
C VAL A 45 0.50 -7.65 1.73
N HIS A 46 1.56 -8.36 2.09
CA HIS A 46 2.14 -8.29 3.42
C HIS A 46 3.32 -7.32 3.35
N VAL A 47 3.31 -6.28 4.18
CA VAL A 47 4.32 -5.22 4.22
C VAL A 47 4.94 -5.20 5.61
N SER A 48 6.26 -5.10 5.69
CA SER A 48 6.97 -4.84 6.93
C SER A 48 7.87 -3.61 6.76
N GLY A 49 7.95 -2.81 7.81
CA GLY A 49 8.56 -1.49 7.74
C GLY A 49 8.51 -0.75 9.07
N GLU A 50 8.97 0.50 9.05
CA GLU A 50 8.85 1.42 10.16
C GLU A 50 7.64 2.32 9.95
N VAL A 51 6.79 2.44 10.97
CA VAL A 51 5.69 3.40 10.98
C VAL A 51 6.14 4.67 11.67
N ARG A 52 5.83 5.81 11.07
CA ARG A 52 6.08 7.15 11.60
C ARG A 52 4.83 8.00 11.44
N GLU A 53 4.73 9.05 12.24
CA GLU A 53 3.70 10.07 12.06
C GLU A 53 4.33 11.30 11.42
N GLU A 54 3.78 11.72 10.29
CA GLU A 54 4.21 12.91 9.56
C GLU A 54 2.97 13.74 9.23
N GLU A 55 2.95 15.00 9.67
CA GLU A 55 1.81 15.92 9.46
C GLU A 55 0.45 15.34 9.90
N GLY A 56 0.43 14.60 11.02
CA GLY A 56 -0.79 13.95 11.55
C GLY A 56 -1.21 12.69 10.76
N LYS A 57 -0.37 12.20 9.85
CA LYS A 57 -0.65 11.01 9.04
C LYS A 57 0.31 9.88 9.41
N LYS A 58 -0.21 8.66 9.52
CA LYS A 58 0.62 7.46 9.65
C LYS A 58 1.27 7.14 8.30
N VAL A 59 2.60 7.18 8.25
CA VAL A 59 3.43 6.85 7.09
C VAL A 59 4.22 5.59 7.39
N ILE A 60 4.29 4.65 6.45
CA ILE A 60 5.13 3.46 6.54
C ILE A 60 6.30 3.55 5.55
N TRP A 61 7.53 3.45 6.08
CA TRP A 61 8.72 3.22 5.28
C TRP A 61 8.90 1.71 5.08
N VAL A 62 8.71 1.27 3.84
CA VAL A 62 8.69 -0.15 3.48
C VAL A 62 10.09 -0.74 3.41
N LYS A 63 10.40 -1.66 4.34
CA LYS A 63 11.64 -2.46 4.31
C LYS A 63 11.49 -3.69 3.41
N GLN A 64 10.34 -4.36 3.48
CA GLN A 64 10.03 -5.55 2.67
C GLN A 64 8.53 -5.65 2.37
N TYR A 65 8.19 -6.30 1.26
CA TYR A 65 6.82 -6.65 0.95
C TYR A 65 6.75 -7.98 0.19
N ARG A 66 5.61 -8.67 0.29
CA ARG A 66 5.27 -9.85 -0.53
C ARG A 66 3.81 -9.79 -0.96
N LEU A 67 3.55 -10.20 -2.20
CA LEU A 67 2.18 -10.39 -2.68
C LEU A 67 1.52 -11.53 -1.94
N GLN A 68 0.30 -11.30 -1.47
CA GLN A 68 -0.54 -12.35 -0.95
C GLN A 68 -1.18 -13.06 -2.14
N LYS A 69 -0.79 -14.31 -2.39
CA LYS A 69 -1.46 -15.12 -3.41
C LYS A 69 -2.93 -15.25 -3.01
N LYS A 70 -3.85 -14.91 -3.92
CA LYS A 70 -5.25 -15.29 -3.74
C LYS A 70 -5.28 -16.82 -3.66
N HIS A 71 -5.72 -17.37 -2.53
CA HIS A 71 -6.19 -18.74 -2.53
C HIS A 71 -7.39 -18.76 -3.49
N ARG A 72 -7.23 -19.35 -4.67
CA ARG A 72 -8.38 -19.83 -5.44
C ARG A 72 -8.91 -21.00 -4.62
N SER A 73 -9.86 -20.74 -3.73
CA SER A 73 -10.78 -21.81 -3.31
C SER A 73 -11.51 -22.23 -4.58
N GLY A 74 -11.06 -23.35 -5.16
CA GLY A 74 -11.81 -24.01 -6.21
C GLY A 74 -13.17 -24.35 -5.64
N SER A 75 -14.21 -23.79 -6.26
CA SER A 75 -15.56 -24.32 -6.13
C SER A 75 -15.54 -25.79 -6.53
N ILE A 76 -15.98 -26.66 -5.63
CA ILE A 76 -16.50 -27.99 -5.96
C ILE A 76 -17.97 -27.96 -5.56
#